data_AF-A0AB35RDC5-F1
#
_entry.id   AF-A0AB35RDC5-F1
#
_cell.length_a   1.000
_cell.length_b   1.000
_cell.length_c   1.000
_cell.angle_alpha   90.00
_cell.angle_beta   90.00
_cell.angle_gamma   90.00
#
_symmetry.space_group_name_H-M   'P 1'
#
loop_
_entity.id
_entity.type
_entity.pdbx_description
1 polymer ?
#
loop_
_entity_poly.entity_id
_entity_poly.type
_entity_poly.pdbx_seq_one_letter_code
_entity_poly.pdbx_strand_id
1 'polypeptide(L)'
;MKLYHYTSVPLAGVIFNTELKGSPYRTQDGRTVGPCVWLTTSPSPLGHGLLTGEKLTPSNVEYLKRIGRPPKNLTTHKKTLVRIQIESESLSKWALESSTPSGLIPYVKFSKLLGESKLWRKSMGLSCYYDLKALSDEELVRHYKKTKTMEETWWLNFDSIPAELIEAVAFQTQSGYVPYDFEEHGRAQFEDSGLYVAPKPLLDEFHELCPPLNRFDTPQATVFCASADSRPTVAFQARGAAWDIDLEALTISTRIGPLPSNISEIVGWVDRHRNTLLGLWPAAVDTYNRYYPDLPAELPSKAI
;
A
#
# COMPACT_ATOMS: atom_id res chain seq x y z
N MET A 1 -3.87 -22.93 -7.05
CA MET A 1 -4.74 -22.00 -7.85
C MET A 1 -4.22 -20.58 -7.68
N LYS A 2 -4.33 -19.74 -8.72
CA LYS A 2 -3.84 -18.36 -8.67
C LYS A 2 -4.78 -17.45 -7.89
N LEU A 3 -4.20 -16.71 -6.95
CA LEU A 3 -4.84 -15.65 -6.20
C LEU A 3 -4.13 -14.32 -6.48
N TYR A 4 -4.90 -13.25 -6.50
CA TYR A 4 -4.43 -11.90 -6.80
C TYR A 4 -4.73 -10.96 -5.64
N HIS A 5 -3.75 -10.12 -5.32
CA HIS A 5 -3.90 -8.94 -4.48
C HIS A 5 -3.62 -7.69 -5.31
N TYR A 6 -4.47 -6.68 -5.18
CA TYR A 6 -4.30 -5.41 -5.90
C TYR A 6 -3.91 -4.31 -4.93
N THR A 7 -2.87 -3.57 -5.28
CA THR A 7 -2.33 -2.51 -4.45
C THR A 7 -1.76 -1.37 -5.30
N SER A 8 -1.39 -0.28 -4.63
CA SER A 8 -0.69 0.83 -5.26
C SER A 8 0.82 0.63 -5.19
N VAL A 9 1.54 1.26 -6.11
CA VAL A 9 3.01 1.17 -6.18
C VAL A 9 3.72 1.46 -4.84
N PRO A 10 3.44 2.54 -4.09
CA PRO A 10 4.13 2.78 -2.81
C PRO A 10 3.88 1.68 -1.77
N LEU A 11 2.65 1.16 -1.71
CA LEU A 11 2.29 0.06 -0.80
C LEU A 11 2.91 -1.27 -1.24
N ALA A 12 3.08 -1.50 -2.54
CA ALA A 12 3.77 -2.66 -3.06
C ALA A 12 5.23 -2.69 -2.58
N GLY A 13 5.94 -1.56 -2.61
CA GLY A 13 7.29 -1.45 -2.07
C GLY A 13 7.38 -1.86 -0.59
N VAL A 14 6.42 -1.42 0.24
CA VAL A 14 6.33 -1.85 1.66
C VAL A 14 6.12 -3.35 1.80
N ILE A 15 5.23 -3.93 0.99
CA ILE A 15 4.95 -5.37 0.98
C ILE A 15 6.21 -6.17 0.61
N PHE A 16 6.95 -5.74 -0.42
CA PHE A 16 8.14 -6.46 -0.88
C PHE A 16 9.29 -6.42 0.12
N ASN A 17 9.42 -5.33 0.88
CA ASN A 17 10.42 -5.23 1.95
C ASN A 17 10.03 -6.00 3.22
N THR A 18 8.75 -6.26 3.44
CA THR A 18 8.25 -6.88 4.69
C THR A 18 7.39 -8.09 4.37
N GLU A 19 6.07 -7.92 4.40
CA GLU A 19 5.08 -8.95 4.11
C GLU A 19 3.75 -8.27 3.79
N LEU A 20 2.86 -8.99 3.11
CA LEU A 20 1.50 -8.54 2.90
C LEU A 20 0.69 -8.77 4.17
N LYS A 21 0.43 -7.67 4.90
CA LYS A 21 -0.36 -7.67 6.14
C LYS A 21 -1.83 -7.41 5.88
N GLY A 22 -2.66 -8.17 6.59
CA GLY A 22 -4.10 -8.03 6.56
C GLY A 22 -4.61 -6.80 7.30
N SER A 23 -5.84 -6.40 6.98
CA SER A 23 -6.61 -5.46 7.80
C SER A 23 -7.75 -6.21 8.49
N PRO A 24 -8.24 -5.71 9.64
CA PRO A 24 -9.30 -6.41 10.37
C PRO A 24 -10.57 -6.59 9.52
N TYR A 25 -11.18 -7.76 9.60
CA TYR A 25 -12.47 -8.05 8.95
C TYR A 25 -13.62 -7.48 9.78
N ARG A 26 -14.51 -6.71 9.15
CA ARG A 26 -15.70 -6.17 9.83
C ARG A 26 -16.93 -7.01 9.52
N THR A 27 -17.55 -7.54 10.57
CA THR A 27 -18.73 -8.41 10.47
C THR A 27 -20.02 -7.60 10.26
N GLN A 28 -21.09 -8.29 9.84
CA GLN A 28 -22.43 -7.68 9.71
C GLN A 28 -22.92 -6.99 11.00
N ASP A 29 -22.65 -7.58 12.17
CA ASP A 29 -23.05 -7.03 13.48
C ASP A 29 -22.06 -5.97 14.02
N GLY A 30 -21.07 -5.57 13.23
CA GLY A 30 -20.13 -4.51 13.56
C GLY A 30 -18.94 -4.95 14.41
N ARG A 31 -18.84 -6.23 14.78
CA ARG A 31 -17.63 -6.80 15.39
C ARG A 31 -16.47 -6.81 14.39
N THR A 32 -15.28 -6.98 14.95
CA THR A 32 -14.05 -7.10 14.17
C THR A 32 -13.43 -8.47 14.45
N VAL A 33 -13.08 -9.17 13.38
CA VAL A 33 -12.29 -10.41 13.44
C VAL A 33 -10.90 -10.09 12.92
N GLY A 34 -9.88 -10.82 13.40
CA GLY A 34 -8.46 -10.56 13.21
C GLY A 34 -8.01 -10.13 11.81
N PRO A 35 -6.76 -9.64 11.67
CA PRO A 35 -6.27 -9.12 10.40
C PRO A 35 -6.36 -10.20 9.31
N CYS A 36 -6.95 -9.85 8.17
CA CYS A 36 -7.02 -10.72 7.01
C CYS A 36 -6.57 -10.00 5.74
N VAL A 37 -5.82 -10.70 4.92
CA VAL A 37 -5.45 -10.28 3.57
C VAL A 37 -6.59 -10.64 2.63
N TRP A 38 -7.07 -9.65 1.89
CA TRP A 38 -8.06 -9.85 0.83
C TRP A 38 -7.36 -10.25 -0.47
N LEU A 39 -7.81 -11.37 -1.02
CA LEU A 39 -7.34 -11.97 -2.27
C LEU A 39 -8.53 -12.22 -3.20
N THR A 40 -8.25 -12.42 -4.49
CA THR A 40 -9.28 -12.83 -5.44
C THR A 40 -8.76 -13.78 -6.51
N THR A 41 -9.61 -14.67 -7.01
CA THR A 41 -9.32 -15.47 -8.22
C THR A 41 -9.51 -14.68 -9.52
N SER A 42 -10.08 -13.46 -9.47
CA SER A 42 -10.28 -12.60 -10.63
C SER A 42 -8.97 -11.94 -11.06
N PRO A 43 -8.50 -12.16 -12.31
CA PRO A 43 -7.34 -11.45 -12.84
C PRO A 43 -7.65 -10.00 -13.25
N SER A 44 -8.90 -9.54 -13.11
CA SER A 44 -9.28 -8.16 -13.35
C SER A 44 -9.51 -7.40 -12.03
N PRO A 45 -9.07 -6.14 -11.90
CA PRO A 45 -9.36 -5.29 -10.74
C PRO A 45 -10.82 -4.78 -10.72
N LEU A 46 -11.55 -4.91 -11.83
CA LEU A 46 -12.90 -4.36 -11.96
C LEU A 46 -13.90 -5.07 -11.03
N GLY A 47 -14.71 -4.29 -10.32
CA GLY A 47 -15.76 -4.82 -9.44
C GLY A 47 -15.28 -5.24 -8.05
N HIS A 48 -14.04 -4.89 -7.67
CA HIS A 48 -13.44 -5.22 -6.37
C HIS A 48 -13.37 -4.04 -5.38
N GLY A 49 -13.97 -2.88 -5.73
CA GLY A 49 -14.00 -1.71 -4.84
C GLY A 49 -12.63 -1.11 -4.55
N LEU A 50 -11.69 -1.27 -5.49
CA LEU A 50 -10.34 -0.74 -5.38
C LEU A 50 -10.34 0.76 -5.63
N LEU A 51 -9.55 1.49 -4.84
CA LEU A 51 -9.33 2.92 -5.01
C LEU A 51 -8.52 3.19 -6.29
N THR A 52 -8.83 4.28 -6.97
CA THR A 52 -8.29 4.61 -8.31
C THR A 52 -7.55 5.94 -8.36
N GLY A 53 -7.26 6.54 -7.21
CA GLY A 53 -6.58 7.84 -7.13
C GLY A 53 -7.53 9.03 -7.12
N GLU A 54 -8.80 8.81 -6.80
CA GLU A 54 -9.79 9.87 -6.67
C GLU A 54 -9.54 10.78 -5.45
N LYS A 55 -10.05 12.01 -5.53
CA LYS A 55 -10.04 12.94 -4.40
C LYS A 55 -11.06 12.51 -3.35
N LEU A 56 -10.68 12.60 -2.08
CA LEU A 56 -11.59 12.42 -0.96
C LEU A 56 -12.65 13.53 -0.96
N THR A 57 -13.91 13.12 -0.85
CA THR A 57 -15.01 14.08 -0.66
C THR A 57 -15.00 14.65 0.77
N PRO A 58 -15.64 15.80 1.02
CA PRO A 58 -15.76 16.34 2.38
C PRO A 58 -16.36 15.35 3.38
N SER A 59 -17.32 14.52 2.95
CA SER A 59 -17.92 13.50 3.80
C SER A 59 -16.94 12.35 4.11
N ASN A 60 -16.04 11.99 3.18
CA ASN A 60 -14.96 11.05 3.47
C ASN A 60 -13.99 11.62 4.50
N VAL A 61 -13.59 12.88 4.35
CA VAL A 61 -12.68 13.56 5.29
C VAL A 61 -13.29 13.61 6.69
N GLU A 62 -14.57 13.99 6.80
CA GLU A 62 -15.26 14.06 8.08
C GLU A 62 -15.44 12.67 8.73
N TYR A 63 -15.77 11.66 7.93
CA TYR A 63 -15.82 10.28 8.41
C TYR A 63 -14.46 9.82 8.97
N LEU A 64 -13.38 10.06 8.23
CA LEU A 64 -12.02 9.70 8.62
C LEU A 64 -11.57 10.41 9.90
N LYS A 65 -11.89 11.70 10.05
CA LYS A 65 -11.69 12.45 11.31
C LYS A 65 -12.44 11.81 12.47
N ARG A 66 -13.73 11.48 12.28
CA ARG A 66 -14.57 10.88 13.32
C ARG A 66 -14.07 9.52 13.81
N ILE A 67 -13.42 8.73 12.96
CA ILE A 67 -12.83 7.44 13.35
C ILE A 67 -11.37 7.55 13.84
N GLY A 68 -10.89 8.78 14.11
CA GLY A 68 -9.54 9.03 14.62
C GLY A 68 -8.43 8.77 13.60
N ARG A 69 -8.75 8.81 12.29
CA ARG A 69 -7.80 8.59 11.20
C ARG A 69 -7.86 9.75 10.21
N PRO A 70 -7.62 11.01 10.65
CA PRO A 70 -7.68 12.15 9.75
C PRO A 70 -6.77 11.90 8.54
N PRO A 71 -7.27 12.12 7.31
CA PRO A 71 -6.47 11.90 6.13
C PRO A 71 -5.31 12.89 6.14
N LYS A 72 -4.10 12.41 5.83
CA LYS A 72 -2.95 13.28 5.63
C LYS A 72 -3.12 14.05 4.31
N ASN A 73 -3.39 13.35 3.21
CA ASN A 73 -3.68 13.97 1.91
C ASN A 73 -5.15 13.75 1.50
N LEU A 74 -5.61 14.53 0.51
CA LEU A 74 -6.98 14.43 0.00
C LEU A 74 -7.11 13.53 -1.23
N THR A 75 -6.15 12.65 -1.50
CA THR A 75 -6.15 11.78 -2.69
C THR A 75 -5.94 10.33 -2.28
N THR A 76 -6.75 9.43 -2.80
CA THR A 76 -6.60 8.00 -2.50
C THR A 76 -5.42 7.39 -3.23
N HIS A 77 -4.98 6.22 -2.80
CA HIS A 77 -3.99 5.45 -3.55
C HIS A 77 -4.62 4.82 -4.79
N LYS A 78 -3.87 4.75 -5.90
CA LYS A 78 -4.25 4.02 -7.12
C LYS A 78 -3.99 2.52 -6.96
N LYS A 79 -4.91 1.80 -6.31
CA LYS A 79 -4.75 0.37 -5.96
C LYS A 79 -4.93 -0.59 -7.12
N THR A 80 -5.34 -0.11 -8.29
CA THR A 80 -5.44 -0.93 -9.51
C THR A 80 -4.11 -1.10 -10.23
N LEU A 81 -3.07 -0.34 -9.87
CA LEU A 81 -1.83 -0.31 -10.63
C LEU A 81 -0.97 -1.57 -10.49
N VAL A 82 -0.88 -2.14 -9.29
CA VAL A 82 -0.05 -3.32 -9.02
C VAL A 82 -0.92 -4.52 -8.72
N ARG A 83 -0.66 -5.63 -9.41
CA ARG A 83 -1.27 -6.93 -9.14
C ARG A 83 -0.19 -7.91 -8.69
N ILE A 84 -0.29 -8.35 -7.44
CA ILE A 84 0.56 -9.38 -6.84
C ILE A 84 -0.16 -10.73 -7.03
N GLN A 85 0.52 -11.71 -7.60
CA GLN A 85 0.04 -13.08 -7.76
C GLN A 85 0.67 -13.98 -6.70
N ILE A 86 -0.15 -14.82 -6.06
CA ILE A 86 0.25 -15.82 -5.07
C ILE A 86 -0.41 -17.15 -5.47
N GLU A 87 0.29 -18.27 -5.28
CA GLU A 87 -0.32 -19.59 -5.42
C GLU A 87 -0.99 -20.01 -4.12
N SER A 88 -2.27 -20.35 -4.17
CA SER A 88 -3.04 -20.74 -2.98
C SER A 88 -2.45 -21.90 -2.19
N GLU A 89 -1.68 -22.76 -2.87
CA GLU A 89 -1.09 -23.97 -2.30
C GLU A 89 0.13 -23.66 -1.41
N SER A 90 0.73 -22.47 -1.56
CA SER A 90 1.78 -21.99 -0.65
C SER A 90 1.23 -21.34 0.62
N LEU A 91 -0.08 -21.12 0.72
CA LEU A 91 -0.74 -20.54 1.89
C LEU A 91 -1.24 -21.62 2.86
N SER A 92 -1.27 -21.30 4.15
CA SER A 92 -1.77 -22.21 5.18
C SER A 92 -3.22 -22.60 4.92
N LYS A 93 -3.54 -23.87 5.20
CA LYS A 93 -4.93 -24.34 5.15
C LYS A 93 -5.75 -23.66 6.24
N TRP A 94 -7.01 -23.38 5.93
CA TRP A 94 -7.96 -22.83 6.90
C TRP A 94 -8.00 -23.66 8.19
N ALA A 95 -7.82 -22.97 9.32
CA ALA A 95 -8.04 -23.51 10.65
C ALA A 95 -8.76 -22.47 11.53
N LEU A 96 -9.45 -22.97 12.56
CA LEU A 96 -10.09 -22.16 13.57
C LEU A 96 -9.80 -22.80 14.93
N GLU A 97 -8.73 -22.34 15.57
CA GLU A 97 -8.29 -22.84 16.87
C GLU A 97 -8.63 -21.82 17.95
N SER A 98 -9.32 -22.27 19.01
CA SER A 98 -9.65 -21.39 20.15
C SER A 98 -10.31 -20.07 19.73
N SER A 99 -11.19 -20.11 18.72
CA SER A 99 -11.86 -18.94 18.11
C SER A 99 -10.94 -17.93 17.38
N THR A 100 -9.69 -18.31 17.09
CA THR A 100 -8.76 -17.51 16.29
C THR A 100 -8.65 -18.11 14.88
N PRO A 101 -9.09 -17.39 13.84
CA PRO A 101 -8.98 -17.87 12.46
C PRO A 101 -7.54 -17.76 11.95
N SER A 102 -7.11 -18.74 11.15
CA SER A 102 -5.83 -18.74 10.43
C SER A 102 -5.97 -19.36 9.05
N GLY A 103 -5.02 -19.05 8.16
CA GLY A 103 -4.97 -19.58 6.80
C GLY A 103 -6.07 -19.10 5.85
N LEU A 104 -6.14 -19.76 4.69
CA LEU A 104 -6.89 -19.34 3.52
C LEU A 104 -8.33 -19.92 3.46
N ILE A 105 -9.33 -19.06 3.27
CA ILE A 105 -10.75 -19.44 3.15
C ILE A 105 -11.50 -18.57 2.11
N PRO A 106 -12.47 -19.12 1.35
CA PRO A 106 -13.34 -18.30 0.51
C PRO A 106 -14.17 -17.33 1.36
N TYR A 107 -14.29 -16.07 0.93
CA TYR A 107 -15.05 -15.04 1.64
C TYR A 107 -16.49 -15.49 1.95
N VAL A 108 -17.19 -16.03 0.95
CA VAL A 108 -18.58 -16.48 1.10
C VAL A 108 -18.72 -17.62 2.11
N LYS A 109 -17.72 -18.50 2.19
CA LYS A 109 -17.68 -19.58 3.19
C LYS A 109 -17.47 -19.00 4.58
N PHE A 110 -16.49 -18.11 4.74
CA PHE A 110 -16.19 -17.46 6.02
C PHE A 110 -17.37 -16.65 6.55
N SER A 111 -17.97 -15.81 5.70
CA SER A 111 -19.16 -15.03 6.02
C SER A 111 -20.33 -15.90 6.51
N LYS A 112 -20.55 -17.08 5.91
CA LYS A 112 -21.56 -18.04 6.38
C LYS A 112 -21.23 -18.64 7.75
N LEU A 113 -19.94 -18.93 8.02
CA LEU A 113 -19.50 -19.42 9.35
C LEU A 113 -19.80 -18.41 10.46
N LEU A 114 -19.72 -17.11 10.14
CA LEU A 114 -20.08 -16.03 11.06
C LEU A 114 -21.59 -15.80 11.20
N GLY A 115 -22.43 -16.55 10.49
CA GLY A 115 -23.89 -16.38 10.49
C GLY A 115 -24.38 -15.15 9.71
N GLU A 116 -23.54 -14.54 8.88
CA GLU A 116 -23.93 -13.35 8.12
C GLU A 116 -24.94 -13.70 7.02
N SER A 117 -25.84 -12.76 6.75
CA SER A 117 -26.92 -12.94 5.79
C SER A 117 -26.43 -12.96 4.33
N LYS A 118 -27.21 -13.60 3.45
CA LYS A 118 -26.96 -13.53 2.00
C LYS A 118 -27.04 -12.09 1.48
N LEU A 119 -27.96 -11.31 2.04
CA LEU A 119 -28.12 -9.90 1.70
C LEU A 119 -26.84 -9.12 2.04
N TRP A 120 -26.29 -9.31 3.24
CA TRP A 120 -25.04 -8.66 3.65
C TRP A 120 -23.88 -8.92 2.70
N ARG A 121 -23.63 -10.19 2.34
CA ARG A 121 -22.60 -10.54 1.35
C ARG A 121 -22.81 -9.83 0.01
N LYS A 122 -24.07 -9.79 -0.44
CA LYS A 122 -24.42 -9.12 -1.67
C LYS A 122 -24.24 -7.61 -1.57
N SER A 123 -24.54 -7.00 -0.42
CA SER A 123 -24.30 -5.58 -0.15
C SER A 123 -22.80 -5.26 -0.20
N MET A 124 -21.95 -6.12 0.36
CA MET A 124 -20.49 -5.98 0.27
C MET A 124 -20.01 -6.02 -1.18
N GLY A 125 -20.52 -6.94 -1.99
CA GLY A 125 -20.24 -6.97 -3.43
C GLY A 125 -20.76 -5.74 -4.19
N LEU A 126 -21.93 -5.23 -3.79
CA LEU A 126 -22.59 -4.12 -4.48
C LEU A 126 -21.96 -2.76 -4.13
N SER A 127 -21.41 -2.60 -2.93
CA SER A 127 -20.70 -1.39 -2.51
C SER A 127 -19.44 -1.12 -3.32
N CYS A 128 -18.92 -2.12 -4.03
CA CYS A 128 -17.83 -1.97 -4.99
C CYS A 128 -18.23 -1.22 -6.28
N TYR A 129 -19.53 -1.02 -6.51
CA TYR A 129 -20.06 -0.37 -7.72
C TYR A 129 -20.85 0.90 -7.43
N TYR A 130 -21.42 1.01 -6.23
CA TYR A 130 -22.33 2.10 -5.87
C TYR A 130 -22.09 2.56 -4.43
N ASP A 131 -22.29 3.85 -4.18
CA ASP A 131 -22.52 4.33 -2.81
C ASP A 131 -23.92 3.91 -2.37
N LEU A 132 -24.01 2.82 -1.61
CA LEU A 132 -25.28 2.24 -1.19
C LEU A 132 -26.14 3.20 -0.35
N LYS A 133 -25.53 4.21 0.29
CA LYS A 133 -26.26 5.19 1.10
C LYS A 133 -26.92 6.28 0.27
N ALA A 134 -26.50 6.44 -0.98
CA ALA A 134 -27.05 7.42 -1.91
C ALA A 134 -28.22 6.88 -2.74
N LEU A 135 -28.50 5.57 -2.66
CA LEU A 135 -29.55 4.90 -3.43
C LEU A 135 -30.87 4.85 -2.65
N SER A 136 -32.00 4.95 -3.35
CA SER A 136 -33.32 4.66 -2.76
C SER A 136 -33.50 3.16 -2.49
N ASP A 137 -34.50 2.81 -1.68
CA ASP A 137 -34.83 1.40 -1.41
C ASP A 137 -35.23 0.64 -2.68
N GLU A 138 -35.98 1.26 -3.60
CA GLU A 138 -36.34 0.65 -4.89
C GLU A 138 -35.11 0.43 -5.76
N GLU A 139 -34.18 1.38 -5.79
CA GLU A 139 -32.93 1.27 -6.52
C GLU A 139 -32.06 0.16 -5.95
N LEU A 140 -31.93 0.08 -4.62
CA LEU A 140 -31.22 -1.00 -3.94
C LEU A 140 -31.79 -2.36 -4.32
N VAL A 141 -33.11 -2.56 -4.21
CA VAL A 141 -33.78 -3.80 -4.60
C VAL A 141 -33.52 -4.15 -6.07
N ARG A 142 -33.57 -3.15 -6.96
CA ARG A 142 -33.26 -3.34 -8.39
C ARG A 142 -31.80 -3.79 -8.58
N HIS A 143 -30.85 -3.13 -7.93
CA HIS A 143 -29.42 -3.42 -8.06
C HIS A 143 -29.03 -4.76 -7.44
N TYR A 144 -29.66 -5.17 -6.33
CA TYR A 144 -29.48 -6.50 -5.73
C TYR A 144 -29.84 -7.63 -6.70
N LYS A 145 -30.87 -7.43 -7.54
CA LYS A 145 -31.32 -8.42 -8.53
C LYS A 145 -30.49 -8.43 -9.80
N LYS A 146 -30.08 -7.25 -10.30
CA LYS A 146 -29.49 -7.10 -11.64
C LYS A 146 -27.97 -7.09 -11.68
N THR A 147 -27.31 -6.64 -10.63
CA THR A 147 -25.85 -6.43 -10.67
C THR A 147 -25.13 -7.75 -10.40
N LYS A 148 -24.27 -8.18 -11.33
CA LYS A 148 -23.32 -9.26 -11.09
C LYS A 148 -22.11 -8.68 -10.35
N THR A 149 -21.94 -9.11 -9.11
CA THR A 149 -20.90 -8.63 -8.19
C THR A 149 -19.83 -9.73 -8.02
N MET A 150 -18.68 -9.38 -7.42
CA MET A 150 -17.48 -10.22 -7.45
C MET A 150 -17.23 -11.02 -6.17
N GLU A 151 -18.12 -10.99 -5.17
CA GLU A 151 -17.89 -11.57 -3.83
C GLU A 151 -17.58 -13.07 -3.83
N GLU A 152 -18.09 -13.82 -4.82
CA GLU A 152 -17.82 -15.25 -4.98
C GLU A 152 -16.37 -15.53 -5.44
N THR A 153 -15.66 -14.51 -5.93
CA THR A 153 -14.24 -14.61 -6.33
C THR A 153 -13.30 -14.25 -5.20
N TRP A 154 -13.80 -13.75 -4.07
CA TRP A 154 -12.97 -13.22 -2.99
C TRP A 154 -12.55 -14.33 -2.02
N TRP A 155 -11.32 -14.19 -1.53
CA TRP A 155 -10.69 -15.08 -0.57
C TRP A 155 -10.07 -14.25 0.54
N LEU A 156 -10.03 -14.82 1.74
CA LEU A 156 -9.43 -14.23 2.93
C LEU A 156 -8.30 -15.14 3.39
N ASN A 157 -7.12 -14.57 3.63
CA ASN A 157 -6.03 -15.24 4.33
C ASN A 157 -5.84 -14.56 5.68
N PHE A 158 -5.95 -15.31 6.78
CA PHE A 158 -5.83 -14.76 8.14
C PHE A 158 -4.39 -14.73 8.67
N ASP A 159 -3.44 -15.25 7.89
CA ASP A 159 -2.01 -15.10 8.15
C ASP A 159 -1.46 -13.89 7.37
N SER A 160 -0.32 -13.35 7.80
CA SER A 160 0.49 -12.51 6.91
C SER A 160 1.07 -13.36 5.78
N ILE A 161 1.33 -12.74 4.63
CA ILE A 161 1.91 -13.44 3.48
C ILE A 161 3.33 -12.90 3.26
N PRO A 162 4.38 -13.68 3.57
CA PRO A 162 5.77 -13.28 3.33
C PRO A 162 6.03 -12.98 1.87
N ALA A 163 6.94 -12.06 1.59
CA ALA A 163 7.26 -11.64 0.22
C ALA A 163 7.83 -12.79 -0.64
N GLU A 164 8.44 -13.79 -0.02
CA GLU A 164 8.97 -15.00 -0.64
C GLU A 164 7.89 -15.87 -1.29
N LEU A 165 6.63 -15.74 -0.84
CA LEU A 165 5.49 -16.47 -1.42
C LEU A 165 4.87 -15.75 -2.62
N ILE A 166 5.37 -14.56 -2.98
CA ILE A 166 4.91 -13.83 -4.16
C ILE A 166 5.46 -14.53 -5.40
N GLU A 167 4.57 -14.84 -6.33
CA GLU A 167 4.92 -15.57 -7.55
C GLU A 167 5.15 -14.66 -8.76
N ALA A 168 4.38 -13.58 -8.85
CA ALA A 168 4.55 -12.58 -9.89
C ALA A 168 4.03 -11.23 -9.40
N VAL A 169 4.64 -10.16 -9.90
CA VAL A 169 4.15 -8.80 -9.72
C VAL A 169 3.96 -8.21 -11.11
N ALA A 170 2.78 -7.63 -11.35
CA ALA A 170 2.45 -7.02 -12.62
C ALA A 170 1.96 -5.58 -12.44
N PHE A 171 2.25 -4.73 -13.43
CA PHE A 171 1.82 -3.34 -13.51
C PHE A 171 0.72 -3.14 -14.56
N GLN A 172 -0.29 -2.34 -14.25
CA GLN A 172 -1.38 -2.01 -15.17
C GLN A 172 -0.93 -0.95 -16.18
N THR A 173 -0.97 -1.30 -17.46
CA THR A 173 -0.81 -0.38 -18.61
C THR A 173 -2.13 -0.22 -19.36
N GLN A 174 -2.16 0.60 -20.41
CA GLN A 174 -3.33 0.68 -21.30
C GLN A 174 -3.61 -0.66 -22.02
N SER A 175 -2.57 -1.45 -22.29
CA SER A 175 -2.65 -2.74 -22.98
C SER A 175 -2.91 -3.92 -22.03
N GLY A 176 -3.04 -3.66 -20.72
CA GLY A 176 -3.22 -4.68 -19.68
C GLY A 176 -2.04 -4.78 -18.72
N TYR A 177 -1.99 -5.89 -17.96
CA TYR A 177 -0.95 -6.12 -16.97
C TYR A 177 0.33 -6.67 -17.61
N VAL A 178 1.46 -5.99 -17.37
CA VAL A 178 2.81 -6.39 -17.79
C VAL A 178 3.67 -6.70 -16.56
N PRO A 179 4.78 -7.46 -16.65
CA PRO A 179 5.70 -7.64 -15.53
C PRO A 179 6.13 -6.29 -14.92
N TYR A 180 6.10 -6.19 -13.60
CA TYR A 180 6.47 -4.95 -12.91
C TYR A 180 8.00 -4.77 -12.92
N ASP A 181 8.41 -3.57 -13.24
CA ASP A 181 9.78 -3.07 -13.12
C ASP A 181 9.74 -1.70 -12.43
N PHE A 182 10.58 -1.49 -11.44
CA PHE A 182 10.55 -0.27 -10.64
C PHE A 182 10.96 0.97 -11.45
N GLU A 183 11.95 0.86 -12.32
CA GLU A 183 12.45 2.02 -13.08
C GLU A 183 11.49 2.41 -14.20
N GLU A 184 10.92 1.42 -14.91
CA GLU A 184 9.95 1.65 -15.99
C GLU A 184 8.58 2.10 -15.47
N HIS A 185 8.12 1.53 -14.35
CA HIS A 185 6.74 1.71 -13.89
C HIS A 185 6.62 2.37 -12.51
N GLY A 186 7.53 2.03 -11.61
CA GLY A 186 7.44 2.38 -10.19
C GLY A 186 7.84 3.81 -9.87
N ARG A 187 8.97 4.27 -10.40
CA ARG A 187 9.61 5.56 -10.07
C ARG A 187 8.67 6.74 -10.23
N ALA A 188 8.02 6.86 -11.39
CA ALA A 188 7.07 7.94 -11.64
C ALA A 188 5.87 7.91 -10.66
N GLN A 189 5.41 6.73 -10.25
CA GLN A 189 4.31 6.61 -9.29
C GLN A 189 4.73 6.93 -7.84
N PHE A 190 6.00 6.70 -7.49
CA PHE A 190 6.61 7.18 -6.25
C PHE A 190 6.67 8.72 -6.25
N GLU A 191 7.19 9.31 -7.32
CA GLU A 191 7.31 10.77 -7.45
C GLU A 191 5.95 11.48 -7.43
N ASP A 192 4.94 10.93 -8.13
CA ASP A 192 3.54 11.40 -8.07
C ASP A 192 2.98 11.41 -6.63
N SER A 193 3.49 10.52 -5.79
CA SER A 193 3.13 10.38 -4.37
C SER A 193 4.00 11.24 -3.44
N GLY A 194 4.92 12.04 -3.97
CA GLY A 194 5.86 12.87 -3.21
C GLY A 194 7.06 12.11 -2.64
N LEU A 195 7.32 10.91 -3.15
CA LEU A 195 8.43 10.05 -2.75
C LEU A 195 9.50 10.10 -3.85
N TYR A 196 10.54 10.91 -3.65
CA TYR A 196 11.59 11.10 -4.64
C TYR A 196 12.74 10.17 -4.38
N VAL A 197 12.84 9.12 -5.19
CA VAL A 197 13.82 8.06 -5.00
C VAL A 197 15.16 8.46 -5.62
N ALA A 198 16.26 8.11 -4.96
CA ALA A 198 17.61 8.29 -5.48
C ALA A 198 17.73 7.78 -6.94
N PRO A 199 18.53 8.46 -7.79
CA PRO A 199 18.76 8.02 -9.16
C PRO A 199 19.31 6.59 -9.22
N LYS A 200 19.00 5.87 -10.31
CA LYS A 200 19.39 4.47 -10.47
C LYS A 200 20.87 4.17 -10.13
N PRO A 201 21.88 4.94 -10.61
CA PRO A 201 23.28 4.64 -10.27
C PRO A 201 23.57 4.67 -8.77
N LEU A 202 22.94 5.59 -8.04
CA LEU A 202 23.06 5.71 -6.59
C LEU A 202 22.33 4.55 -5.88
N LEU A 203 21.15 4.17 -6.37
CA LEU A 203 20.46 3.00 -5.84
C LEU A 203 21.26 1.72 -6.05
N ASP A 204 21.88 1.54 -7.22
CA ASP A 204 22.70 0.36 -7.51
C ASP A 204 23.87 0.27 -6.50
N GLU A 205 24.53 1.38 -6.18
CA GLU A 205 25.52 1.43 -5.09
C GLU A 205 24.93 1.11 -3.71
N PHE A 206 23.72 1.61 -3.42
CA PHE A 206 23.05 1.33 -2.16
C PHE A 206 22.65 -0.15 -2.04
N HIS A 207 22.31 -0.81 -3.15
CA HIS A 207 21.97 -2.24 -3.18
C HIS A 207 23.16 -3.14 -2.83
N GLU A 208 24.39 -2.69 -3.07
CA GLU A 208 25.59 -3.40 -2.57
C GLU A 208 25.70 -3.34 -1.04
N LEU A 209 25.29 -2.22 -0.42
CA LEU A 209 25.27 -2.08 1.04
C LEU A 209 24.07 -2.78 1.68
N CYS A 210 22.94 -2.74 0.99
CA CYS A 210 21.66 -3.28 1.41
C CYS A 210 21.05 -4.09 0.25
N PRO A 211 21.48 -5.34 0.04
CA PRO A 211 20.93 -6.19 -1.01
C PRO A 211 19.44 -6.45 -0.80
N PRO A 212 18.67 -6.60 -1.91
CA PRO A 212 17.27 -7.01 -1.86
C PRO A 212 17.06 -8.29 -1.04
N LEU A 213 15.97 -8.34 -0.26
CA LEU A 213 15.59 -9.55 0.48
C LEU A 213 15.04 -10.66 -0.43
N ASN A 214 14.38 -10.28 -1.52
CA ASN A 214 13.75 -11.17 -2.46
C ASN A 214 13.73 -10.53 -3.85
N ARG A 215 13.29 -11.29 -4.86
CA ARG A 215 13.32 -10.86 -6.27
C ARG A 215 12.45 -9.65 -6.60
N PHE A 216 11.53 -9.25 -5.73
CA PHE A 216 10.66 -8.07 -5.93
C PHE A 216 11.01 -6.93 -4.99
N ASP A 217 11.85 -7.17 -3.98
CA ASP A 217 12.35 -6.13 -3.12
C ASP A 217 13.29 -5.22 -3.93
N THR A 218 13.16 -3.92 -3.72
CA THR A 218 14.03 -2.93 -4.31
C THR A 218 14.36 -1.97 -3.18
N PRO A 219 15.45 -2.20 -2.44
CA PRO A 219 15.86 -1.35 -1.34
C PRO A 219 15.86 0.12 -1.77
N GLN A 220 15.12 0.95 -1.04
CA GLN A 220 14.85 2.33 -1.43
C GLN A 220 15.65 3.30 -0.59
N ALA A 221 16.16 4.36 -1.23
CA ALA A 221 16.62 5.59 -0.61
C ALA A 221 15.76 6.74 -1.16
N THR A 222 14.86 7.26 -0.35
CA THR A 222 13.77 8.15 -0.77
C THR A 222 13.81 9.47 -0.01
N VAL A 223 13.79 10.58 -0.71
CA VAL A 223 13.59 11.91 -0.14
C VAL A 223 12.11 12.26 -0.18
N PHE A 224 11.54 12.67 0.95
CA PHE A 224 10.12 13.03 1.03
C PHE A 224 9.91 14.11 2.11
N CYS A 225 9.02 15.06 1.84
CA CYS A 225 8.65 16.11 2.79
C CYS A 225 7.38 15.69 3.55
N ALA A 226 7.50 15.45 4.87
CA ALA A 226 6.43 14.89 5.68
C ALA A 226 5.46 15.96 6.23
N SER A 227 5.97 17.18 6.42
CA SER A 227 5.33 18.30 7.11
C SER A 227 6.01 19.62 6.74
N ALA A 228 5.34 20.74 7.01
CA ALA A 228 5.85 22.08 6.75
C ALA A 228 7.19 22.39 7.45
N ASP A 229 7.45 21.76 8.58
CA ASP A 229 8.67 21.89 9.39
C ASP A 229 9.70 20.77 9.13
N SER A 230 9.44 19.88 8.17
CA SER A 230 10.35 18.79 7.83
C SER A 230 11.69 19.32 7.34
N ARG A 231 12.76 18.71 7.83
CA ARG A 231 14.12 18.93 7.31
C ARG A 231 14.44 17.96 6.19
N PRO A 232 15.36 18.31 5.28
CA PRO A 232 15.82 17.39 4.25
C PRO A 232 16.31 16.07 4.86
N THR A 233 15.63 14.99 4.51
CA THR A 233 15.84 13.67 5.11
C THR A 233 15.73 12.61 4.02
N VAL A 234 16.58 11.59 4.09
CA VAL A 234 16.48 10.39 3.26
C VAL A 234 15.87 9.28 4.11
N ALA A 235 14.69 8.82 3.72
CA ALA A 235 14.06 7.63 4.22
C ALA A 235 14.59 6.40 3.47
N PHE A 236 15.07 5.43 4.23
CA PHE A 236 15.50 4.15 3.76
C PHE A 236 14.46 3.08 4.08
N GLN A 237 14.29 2.15 3.15
CA GLN A 237 13.50 0.97 3.35
C GLN A 237 14.24 -0.22 2.76
N ALA A 238 14.74 -1.10 3.64
CA ALA A 238 15.46 -2.30 3.26
C ALA A 238 15.48 -3.30 4.42
N ARG A 239 15.67 -4.59 4.10
CA ARG A 239 15.89 -5.67 5.09
C ARG A 239 14.78 -5.75 6.17
N GLY A 240 13.53 -5.48 5.80
CA GLY A 240 12.40 -5.51 6.73
C GLY A 240 12.38 -4.36 7.74
N ALA A 241 13.27 -3.38 7.57
CA ALA A 241 13.37 -2.18 8.39
C ALA A 241 13.08 -0.92 7.58
N ALA A 242 12.79 0.15 8.29
CA ALA A 242 12.70 1.50 7.74
C ALA A 242 13.32 2.48 8.73
N TRP A 243 14.18 3.35 8.24
CA TRP A 243 14.90 4.35 9.03
C TRP A 243 15.15 5.60 8.19
N ASP A 244 15.45 6.70 8.85
CA ASP A 244 15.72 7.98 8.21
C ASP A 244 17.10 8.49 8.60
N ILE A 245 17.73 9.21 7.69
CA ILE A 245 18.97 9.96 7.94
C ILE A 245 18.74 11.42 7.54
N ASP A 246 18.91 12.32 8.51
CA ASP A 246 18.89 13.77 8.29
C ASP A 246 20.09 14.17 7.40
N LEU A 247 19.85 14.91 6.31
CA LEU A 247 20.88 15.24 5.33
C LEU A 247 21.85 16.34 5.79
N GLU A 248 21.56 17.05 6.87
CA GLU A 248 22.43 18.08 7.42
C GLU A 248 23.27 17.53 8.58
N ALA A 249 22.61 17.05 9.62
CA ALA A 249 23.21 16.57 10.86
C ALA A 249 23.66 15.09 10.80
N LEU A 250 23.24 14.34 9.77
CA LEU A 250 23.49 12.89 9.63
C LEU A 250 22.99 12.07 10.83
N THR A 251 22.00 12.59 11.56
CA THR A 251 21.36 11.87 12.66
C THR A 251 20.40 10.83 12.12
N ILE A 252 20.42 9.65 12.73
CA ILE A 252 19.57 8.52 12.32
C ILE A 252 18.33 8.49 13.21
N SER A 253 17.16 8.21 12.61
CA SER A 253 15.96 7.87 13.35
C SER A 253 15.33 6.59 12.80
N THR A 254 14.90 5.70 13.68
CA THR A 254 14.32 4.41 13.28
C THR A 254 12.81 4.50 13.26
N ARG A 255 12.18 4.01 12.18
CA ARG A 255 10.72 3.90 12.08
C ARG A 255 10.24 2.50 12.43
N ILE A 256 10.83 1.50 11.80
CA ILE A 256 10.43 0.09 11.90
C ILE A 256 11.69 -0.76 11.89
N GLY A 257 11.70 -1.80 12.74
CA GLY A 257 12.75 -2.81 12.76
C GLY A 257 14.09 -2.30 13.32
N PRO A 258 15.10 -3.17 13.43
CA PRO A 258 16.43 -2.76 13.84
C PRO A 258 17.17 -2.03 12.72
N LEU A 259 18.15 -1.20 13.09
CA LEU A 259 19.09 -0.65 12.11
C LEU A 259 19.98 -1.76 11.53
N PRO A 260 20.41 -1.64 10.26
CA PRO A 260 21.34 -2.59 9.67
C PRO A 260 22.71 -2.54 10.39
N SER A 261 23.41 -3.67 10.46
CA SER A 261 24.72 -3.77 11.12
C SER A 261 25.80 -2.89 10.49
N ASN A 262 25.66 -2.56 9.20
CA ASN A 262 26.54 -1.67 8.45
C ASN A 262 26.04 -0.22 8.35
N ILE A 263 25.23 0.24 9.31
CA ILE A 263 24.64 1.59 9.29
C ILE A 263 25.70 2.71 9.11
N SER A 264 26.91 2.54 9.66
CA SER A 264 28.00 3.50 9.48
C SER A 264 28.43 3.66 8.01
N GLU A 265 28.41 2.58 7.23
CA GLU A 265 28.72 2.62 5.79
C GLU A 265 27.62 3.33 5.01
N ILE A 266 26.36 3.12 5.42
CA ILE A 266 25.18 3.79 4.82
C ILE A 266 25.20 5.28 5.13
N VAL A 267 25.55 5.69 6.36
CA VAL A 267 25.76 7.12 6.70
C VAL A 267 26.88 7.71 5.84
N GLY A 268 27.99 6.99 5.68
CA GLY A 268 29.07 7.41 4.78
C GLY A 268 28.63 7.52 3.31
N TRP A 269 27.74 6.64 2.85
CA TRP A 269 27.13 6.72 1.52
C TRP A 269 26.24 7.96 1.38
N VAL A 270 25.41 8.26 2.39
CA VAL A 270 24.59 9.49 2.42
C VAL A 270 25.48 10.72 2.36
N ASP A 271 26.57 10.76 3.12
CA ASP A 271 27.47 11.91 3.15
C ASP A 271 28.15 12.15 1.79
N ARG A 272 28.63 11.08 1.14
CA ARG A 272 29.24 11.17 -0.20
C ARG A 272 28.27 11.66 -1.27
N HIS A 273 27.01 11.24 -1.19
CA HIS A 273 25.97 11.55 -2.18
C HIS A 273 25.02 12.67 -1.75
N ARG A 274 25.38 13.40 -0.67
CA ARG A 274 24.52 14.38 0.00
C ARG A 274 23.96 15.41 -0.96
N ASN A 275 24.77 15.94 -1.87
CA ASN A 275 24.34 16.97 -2.83
C ASN A 275 23.25 16.46 -3.78
N THR A 276 23.41 15.25 -4.31
CA THR A 276 22.41 14.63 -5.19
C THR A 276 21.10 14.38 -4.44
N LEU A 277 21.19 13.89 -3.20
CA LEU A 277 20.03 13.63 -2.36
C LEU A 277 19.32 14.93 -1.96
N LEU A 278 20.06 15.98 -1.60
CA LEU A 278 19.52 17.33 -1.36
C LEU A 278 18.86 17.91 -2.61
N GLY A 279 19.38 17.63 -3.80
CA GLY A 279 18.79 18.05 -5.06
C GLY A 279 17.38 17.49 -5.32
N LEU A 280 16.96 16.42 -4.63
CA LEU A 280 15.60 15.88 -4.70
C LEU A 280 14.62 16.62 -3.78
N TRP A 281 15.13 17.35 -2.78
CA TRP A 281 14.31 18.02 -1.76
C TRP A 281 13.33 19.06 -2.32
N PRO A 282 13.72 19.93 -3.28
CA PRO A 282 12.79 20.92 -3.81
C PRO A 282 11.54 20.29 -4.42
N ALA A 283 11.69 19.20 -5.17
CA ALA A 283 10.55 18.50 -5.77
C ALA A 283 9.66 17.83 -4.70
N ALA A 284 10.26 17.32 -3.62
CA ALA A 284 9.54 16.79 -2.47
C ALA A 284 8.69 17.87 -1.76
N VAL A 285 9.25 19.06 -1.57
CA VAL A 285 8.56 20.23 -1.01
C VAL A 285 7.44 20.71 -1.93
N ASP A 286 7.70 20.81 -3.24
CA ASP A 286 6.67 21.21 -4.21
C ASP A 286 5.48 20.24 -4.19
N THR A 287 5.74 18.94 -4.13
CA THR A 287 4.67 17.95 -4.03
C THR A 287 3.92 18.03 -2.70
N TYR A 288 4.61 18.26 -1.59
CA TYR A 288 3.95 18.54 -0.31
C TYR A 288 3.03 19.76 -0.42
N ASN A 289 3.52 20.89 -0.94
CA ASN A 289 2.75 22.13 -1.08
C ASN A 289 1.53 21.99 -2.00
N ARG A 290 1.59 21.10 -3.01
CA ARG A 290 0.39 20.74 -3.81
C ARG A 290 -0.70 20.05 -3.00
N TYR A 291 -0.33 19.24 -2.01
CA TYR A 291 -1.27 18.54 -1.15
C TYR A 291 -1.71 19.36 0.07
N TYR A 292 -0.88 20.31 0.52
CA TYR A 292 -1.09 21.14 1.72
C TYR A 292 -0.91 22.64 1.43
N PRO A 293 -1.72 23.26 0.55
CA PRO A 293 -1.55 24.65 0.16
C PRO A 293 -1.75 25.63 1.33
N ASP A 294 -2.50 25.24 2.36
CA ASP A 294 -2.81 26.09 3.53
C ASP A 294 -1.72 26.05 4.63
N LEU A 295 -0.75 25.14 4.51
CA LEU A 295 0.38 25.01 5.44
C LEU A 295 1.64 24.65 4.64
N PRO A 296 2.17 25.58 3.84
CA PRO A 296 3.28 25.29 2.95
C PRO A 296 4.58 25.03 3.72
N ALA A 297 5.37 24.08 3.21
CA ALA A 297 6.77 23.89 3.56
C ALA A 297 7.63 24.92 2.80
N GLU A 298 8.64 25.46 3.48
CA GLU A 298 9.62 26.36 2.88
C GLU A 298 10.89 25.59 2.46
N LEU A 299 11.54 26.05 1.39
CA LEU A 299 12.86 25.55 1.03
C LEU A 299 13.89 26.09 2.04
N PRO A 300 14.79 25.24 2.56
CA PRO A 300 15.92 25.71 3.35
C PRO A 300 16.73 26.72 2.53
N SER A 301 17.17 27.81 3.15
CA SER A 301 17.96 28.87 2.50
C SER A 301 19.30 28.42 1.89
N LYS A 302 19.69 27.16 2.09
CA LYS A 302 20.90 26.52 1.56
C LYS A 302 20.63 25.42 0.52
N ALA A 303 19.38 25.21 0.11
CA ALA A 303 18.99 24.15 -0.85
C ALA A 303 19.02 24.61 -2.32
N ILE A 304 19.65 25.75 -2.62
CA ILE A 304 19.86 26.31 -3.97
C ILE A 304 21.37 26.37 -4.25
#